data_AF-A0A8N4F5R8-F1
#
_entry.id   AF-A0A8N4F5R8-F1
#
_cell.length_a   1.000
_cell.length_b   1.000
_cell.length_c   1.000
_cell.angle_alpha   90.00
_cell.angle_beta   90.00
_cell.angle_gamma   90.00
#
_symmetry.space_group_name_H-M   'P 1'
#
loop_
_entity.id
_entity.type
_entity.pdbx_description
1 polymer ?
#
loop_
_entity_poly.entity_id
_entity_poly.type
_entity_poly.pdbx_seq_one_letter_code
_entity_poly.pdbx_strand_id
1 'polypeptide(L)'
;MVVDKGKKAKFAERGEEDSDHIGGEFVLSIEKLQEIQDELERIFKYLESLDVEDFKDLKSGYSITINFSPNPYFEDTSLKKTYAFFDEGTTNIISTTIGWKKGMNTANGVAYDKSGNKRPSPEESFFSWFGETQQKSISEGFSDEVAEIIKEDLWPNPLKYFNSEADEEEFDGDEDDEEDTDFEDEDDDQADEDDS
;
A
#
# COMPACT_ATOMS: atom_id res chain seq x y z
N MET A 1 -67.29 40.29 16.37
CA MET A 1 -67.62 39.28 15.34
C MET A 1 -67.17 39.83 14.00
N VAL A 2 -66.13 39.24 13.39
CA VAL A 2 -65.88 38.76 12.00
C VAL A 2 -64.34 38.51 11.94
N VAL A 3 -63.79 37.29 12.06
CA VAL A 3 -63.30 36.36 10.99
C VAL A 3 -62.82 37.09 9.72
N ASP A 4 -61.65 36.93 9.11
CA ASP A 4 -60.69 35.83 8.84
C ASP A 4 -59.37 36.55 8.38
N LYS A 5 -58.16 35.99 8.21
CA LYS A 5 -57.77 34.76 7.54
C LYS A 5 -56.27 34.53 7.76
N GLY A 6 -55.90 33.28 8.05
CA GLY A 6 -54.51 32.85 8.22
C GLY A 6 -53.67 32.94 6.95
N LYS A 7 -52.37 33.22 7.14
CA LYS A 7 -51.34 33.03 6.13
C LYS A 7 -50.48 31.86 6.57
N LYS A 8 -50.85 30.65 6.16
CA LYS A 8 -49.95 29.49 6.27
C LYS A 8 -48.87 29.64 5.21
N ALA A 9 -47.63 29.81 5.65
CA ALA A 9 -46.47 29.68 4.79
C ALA A 9 -46.38 28.22 4.33
N LYS A 10 -46.48 27.98 3.02
CA LYS A 10 -46.03 26.74 2.41
C LYS A 10 -44.51 26.75 2.49
N PHE A 11 -43.93 25.94 3.37
CA PHE A 11 -42.54 25.53 3.22
C PHE A 11 -42.51 24.63 1.99
N ALA A 12 -41.83 25.11 0.95
CA ALA A 12 -41.48 24.32 -0.20
C ALA A 12 -40.55 23.20 0.26
N GLU A 13 -40.93 21.99 -0.09
CA GLU A 13 -40.06 20.82 -0.22
C GLU A 13 -38.83 21.25 -1.01
N ARG A 14 -37.71 21.42 -0.32
CA ARG A 14 -36.41 21.63 -0.95
C ARG A 14 -35.84 20.24 -1.17
N GLY A 15 -35.85 19.84 -2.43
CA GLY A 15 -35.44 18.52 -2.90
C GLY A 15 -34.13 18.06 -2.30
N GLU A 16 -34.14 16.78 -1.95
CA GLU A 16 -32.98 15.93 -1.78
C GLU A 16 -32.28 15.83 -3.15
N GLU A 17 -31.38 16.76 -3.47
CA GLU A 17 -30.59 16.72 -4.70
C GLU A 17 -29.13 17.09 -4.43
N ASP A 18 -28.49 16.43 -3.44
CA ASP A 18 -27.04 16.56 -3.22
C ASP A 18 -26.40 15.20 -2.83
N SER A 19 -27.05 14.07 -3.13
CA SER A 19 -26.55 12.72 -2.77
C SER A 19 -25.94 11.95 -3.95
N ASP A 20 -26.35 12.22 -5.19
CA ASP A 20 -26.02 11.38 -6.35
C ASP A 20 -24.66 11.68 -6.99
N HIS A 21 -24.00 12.78 -6.60
CA HIS A 21 -22.72 13.19 -7.18
C HIS A 21 -21.53 12.41 -6.61
N ILE A 22 -21.64 11.92 -5.37
CA ILE A 22 -20.54 11.19 -4.70
C ILE A 22 -20.42 9.77 -5.25
N GLY A 23 -21.54 9.14 -5.63
CA GLY A 23 -21.56 7.78 -6.15
C GLY A 23 -20.81 7.62 -7.47
N GLY A 24 -20.98 8.56 -8.40
CA GLY A 24 -20.30 8.52 -9.70
C GLY A 24 -18.79 8.73 -9.62
N GLU A 25 -18.33 9.67 -8.80
CA GLU A 25 -16.90 9.95 -8.60
C GLU A 25 -16.19 8.82 -7.85
N PHE A 26 -16.88 8.19 -6.89
CA PHE A 26 -16.37 7.02 -6.18
C PHE A 26 -16.20 5.80 -7.10
N VAL A 27 -17.19 5.52 -7.96
CA VAL A 27 -17.11 4.43 -8.95
C VAL A 27 -15.95 4.64 -9.92
N LEU A 28 -15.78 5.87 -10.44
CA LEU A 28 -14.65 6.19 -11.32
C LEU A 28 -13.29 6.01 -10.63
N SER A 29 -13.21 6.30 -9.33
CA SER A 29 -11.99 6.11 -8.54
C SER A 29 -11.68 4.62 -8.36
N ILE A 30 -12.69 3.78 -8.14
CA ILE A 30 -12.53 2.32 -8.07
C ILE A 30 -12.03 1.76 -9.40
N GLU A 31 -12.66 2.13 -10.52
CA GLU A 31 -12.24 1.67 -11.85
C GLU A 31 -10.77 2.04 -12.13
N LYS A 32 -10.36 3.25 -11.75
CA LYS A 32 -8.99 3.71 -11.91
C LYS A 32 -8.00 2.93 -11.03
N LEU A 33 -8.36 2.63 -9.78
CA LEU A 33 -7.53 1.81 -8.90
C LEU A 33 -7.35 0.40 -9.45
N GLN A 34 -8.41 -0.20 -10.00
CA GLN A 34 -8.33 -1.50 -10.66
C GLN A 34 -7.42 -1.46 -11.90
N GLU A 35 -7.51 -0.42 -12.73
CA GLU A 35 -6.64 -0.27 -13.90
C GLU A 35 -5.16 -0.14 -13.49
N ILE A 36 -4.87 0.60 -12.42
CA ILE A 36 -3.52 0.71 -11.87
C ILE A 36 -3.04 -0.66 -11.37
N GLN A 37 -3.85 -1.39 -10.61
CA GLN A 37 -3.50 -2.74 -10.13
C GLN A 37 -3.20 -3.70 -11.30
N ASP A 38 -4.08 -3.74 -12.29
CA ASP A 38 -3.91 -4.53 -13.51
C ASP A 38 -2.62 -4.17 -14.27
N GLU A 39 -2.31 -2.88 -14.39
CA GLU A 39 -1.08 -2.40 -15.02
C GLU A 39 0.15 -2.89 -14.24
N LEU A 40 0.14 -2.70 -12.92
CA LEU A 40 1.23 -3.14 -12.05
C LEU A 40 1.46 -4.64 -12.16
N GLU A 41 0.41 -5.45 -12.07
CA GLU A 41 0.51 -6.91 -12.18
C GLU A 41 1.11 -7.32 -13.54
N ARG A 42 0.72 -6.65 -14.64
CA ARG A 42 1.27 -6.92 -15.97
C ARG A 42 2.75 -6.58 -16.09
N ILE A 43 3.20 -5.51 -15.45
CA ILE A 43 4.63 -5.13 -15.44
C ILE A 43 5.42 -6.05 -14.51
N PHE A 44 4.89 -6.35 -13.33
CA PHE A 44 5.53 -7.24 -12.35
C PHE A 44 5.64 -8.69 -12.81
N LYS A 45 4.91 -9.13 -13.85
CA LYS A 45 5.18 -10.41 -14.55
C LYS A 45 6.58 -10.52 -15.13
N TYR A 46 7.26 -9.40 -15.34
CA TYR A 46 8.63 -9.35 -15.83
C TYR A 46 9.65 -9.15 -14.71
N LEU A 47 9.21 -9.04 -13.44
CA LEU A 47 10.08 -8.92 -12.28
C LEU A 47 10.93 -10.18 -12.13
N GLU A 48 12.25 -10.00 -12.03
CA GLU A 48 13.22 -11.09 -11.82
C GLU A 48 13.65 -11.16 -10.36
N SER A 49 13.99 -10.01 -9.76
CA SER A 49 14.36 -9.94 -8.35
C SER A 49 14.06 -8.57 -7.77
N LEU A 50 13.88 -8.55 -6.45
CA LEU A 50 13.96 -7.39 -5.61
C LEU A 50 15.21 -7.56 -4.75
N ASP A 51 16.03 -6.53 -4.62
CA ASP A 51 17.26 -6.57 -3.84
C ASP A 51 17.34 -5.33 -2.95
N VAL A 52 17.54 -5.53 -1.65
CA VAL A 52 17.84 -4.45 -0.70
C VAL A 52 19.27 -4.61 -0.22
N GLU A 53 20.11 -3.63 -0.59
CA GLU A 53 21.54 -3.60 -0.26
C GLU A 53 21.82 -2.44 0.70
N ASP A 54 22.21 -2.76 1.94
CA ASP A 54 22.76 -1.76 2.85
C ASP A 54 24.16 -1.31 2.41
N PHE A 55 24.51 -0.06 2.70
CA PHE A 55 25.87 0.41 2.50
C PHE A 55 26.82 -0.27 3.49
N LYS A 56 28.12 -0.25 3.17
CA LYS A 56 29.17 -0.85 4.01
C LYS A 56 29.09 -0.41 5.49
N ASP A 57 28.66 0.83 5.71
CA ASP A 57 28.22 1.30 7.00
C ASP A 57 26.71 1.38 7.01
N LEU A 58 26.07 0.60 7.89
CA LEU A 58 24.60 0.49 8.00
C LEU A 58 23.94 1.83 8.31
N LYS A 59 24.69 2.80 8.85
CA LYS A 59 24.19 4.15 9.14
C LYS A 59 24.27 5.09 7.96
N SER A 60 25.04 4.74 6.93
CA SER A 60 25.32 5.60 5.78
C SER A 60 24.28 5.51 4.67
N GLY A 61 23.42 4.49 4.66
CA GLY A 61 22.39 4.35 3.63
C GLY A 61 22.08 2.93 3.20
N TYR A 62 21.14 2.81 2.28
CA TYR A 62 20.78 1.57 1.61
C TYR A 62 20.26 1.85 0.20
N SER A 63 20.13 0.81 -0.60
CA SER A 63 19.50 0.91 -1.91
C SER A 63 18.54 -0.24 -2.17
N ILE A 64 17.40 0.09 -2.75
CA ILE A 64 16.38 -0.84 -3.22
C ILE A 64 16.53 -0.94 -4.73
N THR A 65 16.69 -2.15 -5.25
CA THR A 65 16.86 -2.43 -6.67
C THR A 65 15.81 -3.42 -7.10
N ILE A 66 15.06 -3.07 -8.14
CA ILE A 66 14.02 -3.91 -8.73
C ILE A 66 14.50 -4.31 -10.13
N ASN A 67 14.80 -5.59 -10.34
CA ASN A 67 15.34 -6.10 -11.59
C ASN A 67 14.22 -6.72 -12.44
N PHE A 68 14.26 -6.44 -13.74
CA PHE A 68 13.26 -6.88 -14.70
C PHE A 68 13.93 -7.57 -15.89
N SER A 69 13.30 -8.64 -16.34
CA SER A 69 13.52 -9.21 -17.65
C SER A 69 13.11 -8.22 -18.75
N PRO A 70 13.61 -8.39 -20.00
CA PRO A 70 13.18 -7.55 -21.12
C PRO A 70 11.66 -7.52 -21.26
N ASN A 71 11.06 -6.33 -21.08
CA ASN A 71 9.62 -6.14 -21.02
C ASN A 71 9.14 -5.11 -22.06
N PRO A 72 7.86 -5.08 -22.46
CA PRO A 72 7.33 -4.15 -23.47
C PRO A 72 7.11 -2.72 -22.98
N TYR A 73 7.27 -2.44 -21.67
CA TYR A 73 6.85 -1.18 -21.04
C TYR A 73 7.96 -0.13 -20.97
N PHE A 74 9.18 -0.53 -20.62
CA PHE A 74 10.34 0.36 -20.54
C PHE A 74 11.61 -0.33 -21.05
N GLU A 75 12.67 0.45 -21.25
CA GLU A 75 13.96 -0.04 -21.74
C GLU A 75 14.89 -0.53 -20.61
N ASP A 76 14.73 0.03 -19.40
CA ASP A 76 15.55 -0.32 -18.25
C ASP A 76 15.34 -1.78 -17.82
N THR A 77 16.42 -2.46 -17.44
CA THR A 77 16.36 -3.80 -16.86
C THR A 77 16.45 -3.77 -15.33
N SER A 78 16.70 -2.60 -14.75
CA SER A 78 16.86 -2.44 -13.31
C SER A 78 16.46 -1.03 -12.90
N LEU A 79 15.55 -0.94 -11.94
CA LEU A 79 15.11 0.31 -11.34
C LEU A 79 15.67 0.38 -9.92
N LYS A 80 16.62 1.30 -9.71
CA LYS A 80 17.30 1.47 -8.41
C LYS A 80 16.88 2.77 -7.75
N LYS A 81 16.57 2.71 -6.46
CA LYS A 81 16.36 3.86 -5.57
C LYS A 81 17.31 3.76 -4.38
N THR A 82 18.09 4.81 -4.16
CA THR A 82 19.20 4.84 -3.20
C THR A 82 18.98 5.95 -2.20
N TYR A 83 19.11 5.61 -0.92
CA TYR A 83 19.01 6.52 0.22
C TYR A 83 20.40 6.63 0.84
N ALA A 84 21.00 7.81 0.77
CA ALA A 84 22.28 8.09 1.39
C ALA A 84 22.09 9.05 2.56
N PHE A 85 22.49 8.62 3.75
CA PHE A 85 22.41 9.39 4.99
C PHE A 85 23.77 10.02 5.30
N PHE A 86 23.77 11.31 5.62
CA PHE A 86 24.97 12.06 5.99
C PHE A 86 24.92 12.46 7.47
N ASP A 87 26.09 12.52 8.11
CA ASP A 87 26.24 12.86 9.54
C ASP A 87 25.66 14.23 9.92
N GLU A 88 25.53 15.14 8.94
CA GLU A 88 24.86 16.43 9.09
C GLU A 88 23.33 16.34 9.25
N GLY A 89 22.80 15.11 9.20
CA GLY A 89 21.37 14.84 9.26
C GLY A 89 20.65 15.17 7.95
N THR A 90 21.32 14.99 6.82
CA THR A 90 20.71 15.16 5.49
C THR A 90 20.59 13.80 4.82
N THR A 91 19.49 13.58 4.11
CA THR A 91 19.23 12.38 3.30
C THR A 91 19.17 12.75 1.83
N ASN A 92 20.01 12.12 1.01
CA ASN A 92 19.93 12.22 -0.44
C ASN A 92 19.24 10.99 -1.01
N ILE A 93 18.21 11.23 -1.82
CA ILE A 93 17.45 10.19 -2.49
C ILE A 93 17.75 10.26 -3.98
N ILE A 94 18.34 9.19 -4.52
CA ILE A 94 18.70 9.07 -5.93
C ILE A 94 17.93 7.89 -6.51
N SER A 95 17.12 8.17 -7.52
CA SER A 95 16.24 7.19 -8.17
C SER A 95 16.57 7.09 -9.65
N THR A 96 16.39 5.89 -10.21
CA THR A 96 16.55 5.65 -11.64
C THR A 96 15.40 6.29 -12.40
N THR A 97 15.71 7.10 -13.41
CA THR A 97 14.67 7.66 -14.30
C THR A 97 14.23 6.61 -15.30
N ILE A 98 12.94 6.29 -15.32
CA ILE A 98 12.40 5.20 -16.14
C ILE A 98 12.29 5.65 -17.61
N GLY A 99 12.97 4.92 -18.49
CA GLY A 99 12.92 5.04 -19.95
C GLY A 99 11.69 4.34 -20.53
N TRP A 100 10.52 4.93 -20.33
CA TRP A 100 9.25 4.41 -20.85
C TRP A 100 9.23 4.29 -22.37
N LYS A 101 8.73 3.17 -22.87
CA LYS A 101 8.47 2.96 -24.29
C LYS A 101 7.23 3.74 -24.73
N LYS A 102 7.16 4.00 -26.05
CA LYS A 102 6.13 4.85 -26.64
C LYS A 102 4.72 4.35 -26.29
N GLY A 103 3.95 5.19 -25.61
CA GLY A 103 2.56 4.92 -25.24
C GLY A 103 2.36 4.04 -24.01
N MET A 104 3.44 3.69 -23.29
CA MET A 104 3.38 2.83 -22.10
C MET A 104 3.47 3.60 -20.79
N ASN A 105 3.84 4.88 -20.83
CA ASN A 105 3.80 5.73 -19.64
C ASN A 105 2.34 6.17 -19.39
N THR A 106 1.66 5.50 -18.46
CA THR A 106 0.30 5.86 -18.04
C THR A 106 0.28 7.19 -17.30
N ALA A 107 1.33 7.53 -16.54
CA ALA A 107 1.47 8.83 -15.87
C ALA A 107 1.43 10.07 -16.81
N ASN A 108 1.42 9.87 -18.13
CA ASN A 108 1.31 10.92 -19.14
C ASN A 108 0.12 10.81 -20.11
N GLY A 109 -0.92 10.02 -19.84
CA GLY A 109 -2.14 10.19 -20.63
C GLY A 109 -3.25 9.17 -20.51
N VAL A 110 -4.30 9.60 -19.81
CA VAL A 110 -5.55 9.86 -20.51
C VAL A 110 -5.63 11.34 -20.88
N ALA A 111 -5.41 11.66 -22.16
CA ALA A 111 -5.80 12.96 -22.69
C ALA A 111 -7.33 13.02 -22.70
N TYR A 112 -7.93 13.43 -21.57
CA TYR A 112 -9.32 13.88 -21.57
C TYR A 112 -9.34 15.14 -22.44
N ASP A 113 -9.86 15.00 -23.66
CA ASP A 113 -10.32 16.17 -24.35
C ASP A 113 -11.46 16.83 -23.54
N LYS A 114 -11.49 18.16 -23.59
CA LYS A 114 -12.60 19.06 -23.23
C LYS A 114 -12.68 19.55 -21.78
N SER A 115 -12.24 20.81 -21.65
CA SER A 115 -12.99 21.91 -21.02
C SER A 115 -13.32 21.79 -19.53
N GLY A 116 -12.37 22.16 -18.68
CA GLY A 116 -12.64 22.52 -17.29
C GLY A 116 -11.35 22.88 -16.56
N ASN A 117 -11.35 23.99 -15.81
CA ASN A 117 -10.18 24.57 -15.14
C ASN A 117 -9.70 23.75 -13.91
N LYS A 118 -9.43 22.44 -14.06
CA LYS A 118 -8.81 21.61 -13.02
C LYS A 118 -7.61 20.88 -13.63
N ARG A 119 -6.45 21.05 -12.99
CA ARG A 119 -5.20 20.39 -13.40
C ARG A 119 -5.46 18.87 -13.41
N PRO A 120 -5.07 18.12 -14.46
CA PRO A 120 -5.06 16.67 -14.35
C PRO A 120 -4.18 16.30 -13.17
N SER A 121 -4.71 15.48 -12.24
CA SER A 121 -3.92 14.95 -11.15
C SER A 121 -2.75 14.14 -11.74
N PRO A 122 -1.55 14.21 -11.14
CA PRO A 122 -0.52 13.24 -11.50
C PRO A 122 -1.14 11.86 -11.26
N GLU A 123 -1.23 11.04 -12.30
CA GLU A 123 -1.72 9.68 -12.14
C GLU A 123 -0.70 8.96 -11.25
N GLU A 124 -1.11 8.64 -10.02
CA GLU A 124 -0.27 7.98 -9.02
C GLU A 124 -0.03 6.53 -9.46
N SER A 125 1.10 6.29 -10.12
CA SER A 125 1.59 4.94 -10.42
C SER A 125 2.69 4.58 -9.42
N PHE A 126 2.84 3.30 -9.05
CA PHE A 126 3.99 2.84 -8.26
C PHE A 126 5.32 3.33 -8.86
N PHE A 127 5.42 3.35 -10.19
CA PHE A 127 6.63 3.78 -10.88
C PHE A 127 6.93 5.28 -10.75
N SER A 128 5.93 6.10 -10.35
CA SER A 128 6.15 7.51 -9.99
C SER A 128 6.98 7.67 -8.72
N TRP A 129 7.05 6.65 -7.85
CA TRP A 129 7.92 6.60 -6.68
C TRP A 129 9.41 6.72 -7.04
N PHE A 130 9.80 6.32 -8.25
CA PHE A 130 11.15 6.53 -8.80
C PHE A 130 11.35 7.93 -9.39
N GLY A 131 10.29 8.69 -9.65
CA GLY A 131 10.39 10.09 -10.09
C GLY A 131 10.79 11.06 -8.96
N GLU A 132 10.59 10.65 -7.71
CA GLU A 132 10.93 11.45 -6.54
C GLU A 132 12.45 11.39 -6.27
N THR A 133 13.18 12.39 -6.75
CA THR A 133 14.59 12.64 -6.41
C THR A 133 14.66 13.93 -5.60
N GLN A 134 15.04 13.82 -4.32
CA GLN A 134 15.03 14.95 -3.40
C GLN A 134 16.19 14.84 -2.42
N GLN A 135 16.80 15.98 -2.14
CA GLN A 135 17.68 16.16 -0.98
C GLN A 135 16.81 16.71 0.15
N LYS A 136 16.57 15.90 1.19
CA LYS A 136 15.70 16.27 2.31
C LYS A 136 16.52 16.28 3.61
N SER A 137 16.28 17.27 4.46
CA SER A 137 16.89 17.31 5.79
C SER A 137 16.08 16.43 6.75
N ILE A 138 16.74 15.71 7.67
CA ILE A 138 16.11 14.93 8.74
C ILE A 138 15.12 15.79 9.55
N SER A 139 15.31 17.12 9.59
CA SER A 139 14.37 18.04 10.25
C SER A 139 12.97 18.05 9.63
N GLU A 140 12.78 17.56 8.40
CA GLU A 140 11.48 17.52 7.72
C GLU A 140 10.65 16.27 8.07
N GLY A 141 11.16 15.35 8.90
CA GLY A 141 10.42 14.15 9.30
C GLY A 141 10.00 13.28 8.11
N PHE A 142 10.75 13.34 7.01
CA PHE A 142 10.43 12.62 5.80
C PHE A 142 10.68 11.12 5.99
N SER A 143 9.60 10.37 5.95
CA SER A 143 9.56 8.91 5.90
C SER A 143 9.01 8.52 4.52
N ASP A 144 9.69 7.61 3.84
CA ASP A 144 9.24 7.05 2.57
C ASP A 144 8.57 5.71 2.87
N GLU A 145 7.25 5.73 3.03
CA GLU A 145 6.46 4.58 3.48
C GLU A 145 6.68 3.35 2.59
N VAL A 146 6.79 3.53 1.28
CA VAL A 146 7.05 2.43 0.33
C VAL A 146 8.42 1.82 0.59
N ALA A 147 9.44 2.66 0.80
CA ALA A 147 10.79 2.19 1.10
C ALA A 147 10.86 1.45 2.44
N GLU A 148 10.13 1.94 3.44
CA GLU A 148 10.04 1.32 4.77
C GLU A 148 9.33 -0.03 4.73
N ILE A 149 8.19 -0.12 4.04
CA ILE A 149 7.49 -1.39 3.84
C ILE A 149 8.40 -2.39 3.14
N ILE A 150 9.10 -1.96 2.08
CA ILE A 150 10.03 -2.85 1.35
C ILE A 150 11.16 -3.32 2.27
N LYS A 151 11.84 -2.39 2.96
CA LYS A 151 13.07 -2.70 3.71
C LYS A 151 12.82 -3.38 5.05
N GLU A 152 11.81 -2.95 5.81
CA GLU A 152 11.58 -3.38 7.20
C GLU A 152 10.56 -4.51 7.31
N ASP A 153 9.67 -4.70 6.32
CA ASP A 153 8.61 -5.71 6.37
C ASP A 153 8.74 -6.77 5.26
N LEU A 154 8.70 -6.34 3.99
CA LEU A 154 8.73 -7.26 2.84
C LEU A 154 10.07 -7.99 2.72
N TRP A 155 11.19 -7.28 2.83
CA TRP A 155 12.54 -7.85 2.63
C TRP A 155 12.94 -8.88 3.70
N PRO A 156 12.69 -8.65 5.01
CA PRO A 156 13.04 -9.63 6.03
C PRO A 156 12.17 -10.88 6.02
N ASN A 157 10.92 -10.79 5.52
CA ASN A 157 10.00 -11.92 5.49
C ASN A 157 9.04 -11.89 4.27
N PRO A 158 9.55 -12.12 3.04
CA PRO A 158 8.73 -12.06 1.83
C PRO A 158 7.68 -13.18 1.77
N LEU A 159 7.93 -14.32 2.45
CA LEU A 159 7.02 -15.47 2.44
C LEU A 159 5.67 -15.18 3.12
N LYS A 160 5.64 -14.24 4.08
CA LYS A 160 4.40 -13.79 4.72
C LYS A 160 3.37 -13.30 3.70
N TYR A 161 3.84 -12.65 2.64
CA TYR A 161 3.00 -12.05 1.59
C TYR A 161 2.75 -13.00 0.42
N PHE A 162 3.64 -13.97 0.21
CA PHE A 162 3.46 -14.97 -0.84
C PHE A 162 2.40 -16.02 -0.45
N ASN A 163 2.36 -16.40 0.84
CA ASN A 163 1.44 -17.44 1.31
C ASN A 163 0.02 -16.93 1.61
N SER A 164 -0.18 -15.62 1.80
CA SER A 164 -1.49 -15.05 2.10
C SER A 164 -2.49 -15.14 0.94
N GLU A 165 -2.01 -15.27 -0.31
CA GLU A 165 -2.86 -15.41 -1.50
C GLU A 165 -3.01 -16.87 -1.96
N ALA A 166 -2.23 -17.78 -1.38
CA ALA A 166 -2.33 -19.22 -1.65
C ALA A 166 -3.30 -19.94 -0.70
N ASP A 167 -3.81 -19.24 0.32
CA ASP A 167 -4.59 -19.80 1.43
C ASP A 167 -6.02 -19.23 1.52
N GLU A 168 -6.58 -18.77 0.41
CA GLU A 168 -8.02 -18.47 0.32
C GLU A 168 -8.89 -19.75 0.13
N GLU A 169 -8.29 -20.95 0.21
CA GLU A 169 -8.99 -22.24 0.08
C GLU A 169 -9.04 -23.07 1.39
N GLU A 170 -8.53 -22.60 2.54
CA GLU A 170 -8.72 -23.29 3.84
C GLU A 170 -9.79 -22.59 4.70
N PHE A 171 -11.01 -22.48 4.14
CA PHE A 171 -12.22 -22.49 4.96
C PHE A 171 -12.74 -23.92 5.05
N ASP A 172 -12.07 -24.76 5.85
CA ASP A 172 -12.73 -25.89 6.50
C ASP A 172 -12.98 -25.49 7.94
N GLY A 173 -14.15 -24.90 8.16
CA GLY A 173 -14.75 -24.89 9.47
C GLY A 173 -15.11 -26.32 9.86
N ASP A 174 -14.33 -26.90 10.76
CA ASP A 174 -14.85 -27.89 11.70
C ASP A 174 -14.80 -27.26 13.10
N GLU A 175 -15.93 -26.67 13.48
CA GLU A 175 -16.34 -26.57 14.88
C GLU A 175 -16.86 -27.93 15.34
N ASP A 176 -16.73 -28.20 16.64
CA ASP A 176 -17.14 -29.38 17.43
C ASP A 176 -16.16 -30.57 17.38
N ASP A 177 -15.75 -31.18 18.50
CA ASP A 177 -16.49 -31.37 19.75
C ASP A 177 -15.53 -31.57 20.93
N GLU A 178 -16.03 -31.25 22.12
CA GLU A 178 -15.44 -31.42 23.44
C GLU A 178 -15.06 -32.89 23.71
N GLU A 179 -14.03 -33.16 24.53
CA GLU A 179 -14.20 -34.04 25.70
C GLU A 179 -13.08 -33.77 26.73
N ASP A 180 -13.56 -33.26 27.86
CA ASP A 180 -12.98 -33.23 29.19
C ASP A 180 -12.42 -34.61 29.58
N THR A 181 -11.12 -34.70 29.90
CA THR A 181 -10.57 -35.89 30.57
C THR A 181 -9.98 -35.49 31.92
N ASP A 182 -10.89 -35.51 32.89
CA ASP A 182 -10.78 -36.02 34.26
C ASP A 182 -9.43 -35.93 34.98
N PHE A 183 -9.52 -35.22 36.11
CA PHE A 183 -8.65 -35.36 37.27
C PHE A 183 -8.62 -36.82 37.74
N GLU A 184 -7.43 -37.40 37.88
CA GLU A 184 -7.19 -38.43 38.89
C GLU A 184 -6.10 -37.95 39.86
N ASP A 185 -6.59 -37.58 41.05
CA ASP A 185 -5.81 -37.51 42.28
C ASP A 185 -5.18 -38.87 42.57
N GLU A 186 -3.85 -38.94 42.63
CA GLU A 186 -3.17 -39.96 43.41
C GLU A 186 -2.46 -39.29 44.58
N ASP A 187 -3.21 -39.19 45.69
CA ASP A 187 -2.66 -39.22 47.04
C ASP A 187 -1.80 -40.49 47.19
N ASP A 188 -0.50 -40.33 47.41
CA ASP A 188 0.28 -41.33 48.14
C ASP A 188 1.02 -40.65 49.29
N ASP A 189 0.32 -40.62 50.42
CA ASP A 189 0.90 -40.49 51.75
C ASP A 189 1.87 -41.66 51.98
N GLN A 190 3.17 -41.40 52.03
CA GLN A 190 3.99 -41.99 53.09
C GLN A 190 4.95 -40.98 53.71
N ALA A 191 4.65 -40.71 54.97
CA ALA A 191 5.48 -40.01 55.93
C ALA A 191 6.61 -40.89 56.47
N ASP A 192 7.59 -40.18 57.04
CA ASP A 192 8.57 -40.61 58.04
C ASP A 192 9.84 -41.31 57.48
N GLU A 193 11.09 -40.97 57.83
CA GLU A 193 11.62 -40.41 59.08
C GLU A 193 12.87 -39.52 58.85
N ASP A 194 12.94 -38.49 59.70
CA ASP A 194 14.10 -37.81 60.31
C ASP A 194 15.47 -38.53 60.25
N ASP A 195 16.52 -37.84 59.77
CA ASP A 195 17.78 -37.56 60.51
C ASP A 195 18.85 -36.90 59.60
N SER A 196 19.41 -35.79 60.11
CA SER A 196 20.65 -35.05 59.74
C SER A 196 20.69 -34.04 58.58
#